data_AF-A0A3D1JRM7-F1
#
_entry.id   AF-A0A3D1JRM7-F1
#
_cell.length_a   1.000
_cell.length_b   1.000
_cell.length_c   1.000
_cell.angle_alpha   90.00
_cell.angle_beta   90.00
_cell.angle_gamma   90.00
#
_symmetry.space_group_name_H-M   'P 1'
#
loop_
_entity.id
_entity.type
_entity.pdbx_description
1 polymer ?
#
loop_
_entity_poly.entity_id
_entity_poly.type
_entity_poly.pdbx_seq_one_letter_code
_entity_poly.pdbx_strand_id
1 'polypeptide(L)' 'MLRLAQLVRSAANPTAPLPISGATVWRKVAAGTFPRPIKLSERVTAWQAGAVRAWLAGTGANGGAA' A
#
# COMPACT_ATOMS: atom_id res chain seq x y z
N MET A 1 -8.83 5.57 -6.04
CA MET A 1 -7.51 4.95 -6.31
C MET A 1 -6.51 5.49 -5.29
N LEU A 2 -5.54 4.68 -4.85
CA LEU A 2 -4.58 5.04 -3.81
C LEU A 2 -3.16 5.15 -4.38
N ARG A 3 -2.46 6.26 -4.13
CA ARG A 3 -1.03 6.41 -4.46
C ARG A 3 -0.16 5.89 -3.31
N LEU A 4 1.14 5.71 -3.55
CA LEU A 4 2.08 5.24 -2.53
C LEU A 4 2.00 6.06 -1.22
N ALA A 5 1.98 7.39 -1.32
CA ALA A 5 1.86 8.28 -0.15
C ALA A 5 0.54 8.15 0.63
N GLN A 6 -0.51 7.62 0.00
CA GLN A 6 -1.81 7.38 0.63
C GLN A 6 -1.89 5.98 1.27
N LEU A 7 -0.99 5.08 0.88
CA LEU A 7 -0.91 3.72 1.41
C LEU A 7 -0.02 3.65 2.65
N VAL A 8 1.10 4.36 2.63
CA VAL A 8 2.20 4.31 3.58
C VAL A 8 1.96 5.29 4.73
N ARG A 9 2.11 4.83 5.97
CA ARG A 9 2.04 5.72 7.14
C ARG A 9 3.19 6.72 7.12
N SER A 10 2.87 7.99 7.26
CA SER A 10 3.81 9.10 7.27
C SER A 10 3.33 10.15 8.26
N ALA A 11 4.21 11.08 8.67
CA ALA A 11 3.82 12.22 9.51
C ALA A 11 2.67 13.03 8.89
N ALA A 12 2.62 13.11 7.55
CA ALA A 12 1.53 13.78 6.82
C ALA A 12 0.26 12.93 6.67
N ASN A 13 0.31 11.62 6.94
CA ASN A 13 -0.82 10.71 6.85
C ASN A 13 -0.74 9.62 7.93
N PRO A 14 -1.10 9.96 9.18
CA PRO A 14 -1.02 9.03 10.30
C PRO A 14 -2.05 7.90 10.21
N THR A 15 -3.14 8.09 9.45
CA THR A 15 -4.24 7.13 9.27
C THR A 15 -4.03 6.21 8.07
N ALA A 16 -2.86 6.24 7.44
CA ALA A 16 -2.60 5.40 6.28
C ALA A 16 -2.68 3.90 6.67
N PRO A 17 -3.23 3.07 5.78
CA PRO A 17 -3.59 1.69 6.11
C PRO A 17 -2.38 0.75 6.24
N LEU A 18 -1.20 1.14 5.73
CA LEU A 18 0.03 0.35 5.84
C LEU A 18 1.03 1.00 6.81
N PRO A 19 1.37 0.34 7.93
CA PRO A 19 2.44 0.80 8.84
C PRO A 19 3.82 0.32 8.35
N ILE A 20 4.08 0.44 7.05
CA ILE A 20 5.36 0.12 6.43
C ILE A 20 5.74 1.25 5.48
N SER A 21 7.04 1.45 5.29
CA SER A 21 7.59 2.46 4.37
C SER A 21 7.25 2.15 2.90
N GLY A 22 7.27 3.17 2.04
CA GLY A 22 7.00 3.01 0.61
C GLY A 22 7.98 2.06 -0.09
N ALA A 23 9.24 2.02 0.35
CA ALA A 23 10.22 1.05 -0.16
C ALA A 23 9.80 -0.40 0.13
N THR A 24 9.19 -0.66 1.29
CA THR A 24 8.68 -1.99 1.64
C THR A 24 7.52 -2.41 0.75
N VAL A 25 6.63 -1.48 0.40
CA VAL A 25 5.55 -1.72 -0.56
C VAL A 25 6.14 -2.16 -1.90
N TRP A 26 7.14 -1.45 -2.42
CA TRP A 26 7.80 -1.81 -3.68
C TRP A 26 8.49 -3.18 -3.63
N ARG A 27 9.14 -3.54 -2.51
CA ARG A 27 9.68 -4.91 -2.34
C ARG A 27 8.59 -5.96 -2.37
N LYS A 28 7.45 -5.74 -1.72
CA LYS A 28 6.33 -6.68 -1.74
C LYS A 28 5.67 -6.79 -3.12
N VAL A 29 5.60 -5.68 -3.86
CA VAL A 29 5.17 -5.67 -5.27
C VAL A 29 6.13 -6.49 -6.13
N ALA A 30 7.44 -6.29 -5.98
CA ALA A 30 8.45 -7.09 -6.69
C ALA A 30 8.39 -8.57 -6.32
N ALA A 31 8.13 -8.89 -5.05
CA ALA A 31 7.91 -10.25 -4.57
C ALA A 31 6.55 -10.86 -4.98
N GLY A 32 5.68 -10.11 -5.67
CA GLY A 32 4.35 -10.58 -6.09
C GLY A 32 3.34 -10.78 -4.94
N THR A 33 3.68 -10.35 -3.72
CA THR A 33 2.84 -10.51 -2.53
C THR A 33 1.90 -9.34 -2.29
N PHE A 34 2.10 -8.21 -2.97
CA PHE A 34 1.22 -7.04 -2.89
C PHE A 34 0.40 -6.88 -4.17
N PRO A 35 -0.83 -6.30 -4.12
CA PRO A 35 -1.62 -6.06 -5.32
C PRO A 35 -0.85 -5.32 -6.41
N ARG A 36 -1.14 -5.69 -7.67
CA ARG A 36 -0.44 -5.14 -8.82
C ARG A 36 -0.65 -3.62 -8.91
N PRO A 37 0.42 -2.85 -9.15
CA PRO A 37 0.31 -1.43 -9.43
C PRO A 37 -0.41 -1.17 -10.75
N ILE A 38 -1.23 -0.13 -10.79
CA ILE A 38 -1.87 0.42 -11.98
C ILE A 38 -1.13 1.72 -12.33
N LYS A 39 -0.60 1.79 -13.55
CA LYS A 39 0.06 3.00 -14.05
C LYS A 39 -1.00 3.98 -14.55
N LEU A 40 -1.13 5.12 -13.89
CA LEU A 40 -2.12 6.16 -14.21
C LEU A 40 -1.56 7.20 -15.19
N SER A 41 -0.26 7.47 -15.11
CA SER A 41 0.48 8.35 -16.01
C SER A 41 1.96 7.95 -16.01
N GLU A 42 2.78 8.62 -16.82
CA GLU A 42 4.20 8.31 -17.02
C GLU A 42 4.97 8.15 -15.70
N ARG A 43 4.68 9.02 -14.72
CA ARG A 43 5.32 9.06 -13.39
C ARG A 43 4.40 8.66 -12.23
N VAL A 44 3.14 8.30 -12.49
CA VAL A 44 2.15 8.08 -11.44
C VAL A 44 1.70 6.63 -11.42
N THR A 45 1.96 5.97 -10.29
CA THR A 45 1.51 4.62 -10.00
C THR A 45 0.52 4.63 -8.84
N ALA A 46 -0.58 3.91 -9.00
CA ALA A 46 -1.65 3.82 -8.01
C ALA A 46 -2.16 2.38 -7.87
N TRP A 47 -2.89 2.13 -6.80
CA TRP A 47 -3.52 0.85 -6.51
C TRP A 47 -5.03 1.02 -6.34
N GLN A 48 -5.74 -0.06 -6.66
CA GLN A 48 -7.17 -0.16 -6.42
C GLN A 48 -7.40 -0.28 -4.90
N ALA A 49 -8.21 0.61 -4.33
CA ALA A 49 -8.43 0.65 -2.88
C ALA A 49 -9.06 -0.64 -2.35
N GLY A 50 -9.96 -1.26 -3.12
CA GLY A 50 -10.57 -2.55 -2.79
C GLY A 50 -9.53 -3.68 -2.75
N ALA A 51 -8.62 -3.73 -3.72
CA ALA A 51 -7.56 -4.73 -3.75
C ALA A 51 -6.60 -4.61 -2.55
N VAL A 52 -6.25 -3.38 -2.16
CA VAL A 52 -5.42 -3.13 -0.97
C VAL A 52 -6.15 -3.53 0.30
N ARG A 53 -7.44 -3.19 0.43
CA ARG A 53 -8.25 -3.60 1.59
C ARG A 53 -8.43 -5.12 1.67
N ALA A 54 -8.68 -5.78 0.55
CA ALA A 54 -8.76 -7.25 0.50
C ALA A 54 -7.42 -7.89 0.85
N TRP A 55 -6.31 -7.33 0.38
CA TRP A 55 -4.96 -7.75 0.76
C TRP A 55 -4.71 -7.59 2.27
N LEU A 56 -5.13 -6.48 2.88
CA LEU A 56 -5.04 -6.25 4.32
C LEU A 56 -5.92 -7.22 5.12
N ALA A 57 -7.11 -7.55 4.62
CA ALA A 57 -8.01 -8.49 5.27
C ALA A 57 -7.47 -9.93 5.22
N GLY A 58 -6.83 -10.33 4.11
CA GLY A 58 -6.20 -11.66 3.96
C GLY A 58 -4.81 -11.75 4.61
N THR A 59 -4.06 -10.66 4.63
CA THR A 59 -2.78 -10.52 5.34
C THR A 59 -3.10 -10.11 6.77
N GLY A 60 -3.71 -11.01 7.55
CA GLY A 60 -4.12 -10.76 8.94
C GLY A 60 -3.11 -9.89 9.67
N ALA A 61 -3.54 -8.68 10.01
CA ALA A 61 -2.73 -7.57 10.51
C ALA A 61 -1.66 -8.01 11.51
N ASN A 62 -0.41 -8.15 11.06
CA ASN A 62 0.74 -8.34 11.94
C ASN A 62 1.71 -7.18 11.77
N GLY A 63 1.20 -6.00 12.12
CA GLY A 63 1.92 -4.75 12.09
C GLY A 63 0.99 -3.62 12.49
N GLY A 64 0.94 -3.30 13.78
CA GLY A 64 0.64 -1.99 14.36
C GLY A 64 -0.64 -1.24 13.96
N ALA A 65 -1.68 -1.41 14.77
CA ALA A 65 -2.46 -0.30 15.35
C ALA A 65 -3.33 -0.83 16.50
N ALA A 66 -2.76 -0.77 17.71
CA ALA A 66 -3.50 -0.52 18.94
C ALA A 66 -3.65 1.00 19.11
#